data_AF-A0A8T7BAR4-F1
#
_entry.id   AF-A0A8T7BAR4-F1
#
_cell.length_a   1.000
_cell.length_b   1.000
_cell.length_c   1.000
_cell.angle_alpha   90.00
_cell.angle_beta   90.00
_cell.angle_gamma   90.00
#
_symmetry.space_group_name_H-M   'P 1'
#
loop_
_entity.id
_entity.type
_entity.pdbx_description
1 polymer ?
#
loop_
_entity_poly.entity_id
_entity_poly.type
_entity_poly.pdbx_seq_one_letter_code
_entity_poly.pdbx_strand_id
1 'polypeptide(L)'
;MQWAGLLGLFGLLGLIGLKHKIPSETPGGGVRLLGLLGFIGLAGFWIAPLGACGAFGALSLWNHPKPRYARLAHLGFLGLVGVLLWLVR
;
A
#
# COMPACT_ATOMS: atom_id res chain seq x y z
N MET A 1 -21.03 0.15 0.32
CA MET A 1 -19.98 0.50 1.29
C MET A 1 -18.95 1.42 0.64
N GLN A 2 -19.21 2.73 0.57
CA GLN A 2 -18.33 3.69 -0.12
C GLN A 2 -17.00 3.92 0.63
N TRP A 3 -17.05 3.85 1.97
CA TRP A 3 -15.89 4.06 2.85
C TRP A 3 -14.75 3.06 2.66
N ALA A 4 -15.03 1.86 2.17
CA ALA A 4 -14.01 0.83 2.00
C ALA A 4 -12.94 1.23 0.96
N GLY A 5 -13.30 2.02 -0.05
CA GLY A 5 -12.34 2.54 -1.03
C GLY A 5 -11.28 3.45 -0.41
N LEU A 6 -11.62 4.14 0.68
CA LEU A 6 -10.70 5.05 1.39
C LEU A 6 -9.61 4.31 2.16
N LEU A 7 -9.81 3.02 2.48
CA LEU A 7 -8.75 2.18 3.06
C LEU A 7 -7.52 2.13 2.15
N GLY A 8 -7.73 2.28 0.84
CA GLY A 8 -6.68 2.40 -0.16
C GLY A 8 -5.65 3.50 0.09
N LEU A 9 -6.06 4.58 0.73
CA LEU A 9 -5.22 5.76 0.97
C LEU A 9 -4.04 5.44 1.90
N PHE A 10 -4.16 4.43 2.76
CA PHE A 10 -3.03 3.94 3.56
C PHE A 10 -1.88 3.44 2.70
N GLY A 11 -2.16 3.01 1.46
CA GLY A 11 -1.15 2.61 0.48
C GLY A 11 -0.15 3.71 0.13
N LEU A 12 -0.54 4.98 0.24
CA LEU A 12 0.34 6.13 -0.03
C LEU A 12 1.49 6.24 0.97
N LEU A 13 1.38 5.61 2.14
CA LEU A 13 2.49 5.48 3.08
C LEU A 13 3.68 4.75 2.45
N GLY A 14 3.44 3.87 1.46
CA GLY A 14 4.47 3.21 0.69
C GLY A 14 5.45 4.16 -0.03
N LEU A 15 5.06 5.42 -0.25
CA LEU A 15 5.90 6.46 -0.85
C LEU A 15 6.93 7.04 0.12
N ILE A 16 6.85 6.73 1.43
CA ILE A 16 7.85 7.14 2.43
C ILE A 16 9.26 6.70 2.02
N GLY A 17 9.40 5.54 1.36
CA GLY A 17 10.69 5.04 0.85
C GLY A 17 11.31 5.90 -0.26
N LEU A 18 10.52 6.74 -0.95
CA LEU A 18 11.05 7.71 -1.93
C LEU A 18 11.72 8.90 -1.24
N LYS A 19 11.15 9.36 -0.12
CA LYS A 19 11.69 10.45 0.71
C LYS A 19 12.84 9.96 1.60
N HIS A 20 12.68 8.80 2.21
CA HIS A 20 13.70 8.15 3.03
C HIS A 20 14.35 7.02 2.24
N LYS A 21 15.33 7.41 1.41
CA LYS A 21 16.06 6.47 0.58
C LYS A 21 16.65 5.34 1.42
N ILE A 22 16.48 4.14 0.92
CA ILE A 22 17.05 2.92 1.47
C ILE A 22 18.35 2.65 0.70
N PRO A 23 19.43 2.23 1.37
CA PRO A 23 20.68 1.89 0.70
C PRO A 23 20.47 0.90 -0.45
N SER A 24 21.20 1.09 -1.55
CA SER A 24 21.08 0.28 -2.77
C SER A 24 21.45 -1.18 -2.54
N GLU A 25 22.29 -1.45 -1.54
CA GLU A 25 22.73 -2.80 -1.14
C GLU A 25 21.65 -3.58 -0.38
N THR A 26 20.61 -2.89 0.12
CA THR A 26 19.53 -3.57 0.82
C THR A 26 18.65 -4.30 -0.20
N PRO A 27 18.47 -5.62 -0.08
CA PRO A 27 17.69 -6.43 -1.03
C PRO A 27 16.21 -5.98 -1.12
N GLY A 28 15.45 -6.49 -2.08
CA GLY A 28 14.00 -6.23 -2.17
C GLY A 28 13.60 -4.94 -2.90
N GLY A 29 14.33 -4.54 -3.94
CA GLY A 29 13.92 -3.44 -4.82
C GLY A 29 12.51 -3.61 -5.41
N GLY A 30 12.11 -4.84 -5.74
CA GLY A 30 10.76 -5.15 -6.22
C GLY A 30 9.66 -4.86 -5.19
N VAL A 31 9.91 -5.12 -3.91
CA VAL A 31 8.97 -4.79 -2.83
C VAL A 31 8.78 -3.27 -2.76
N ARG A 32 9.83 -2.48 -2.98
CA ARG A 32 9.74 -1.00 -2.96
C ARG A 32 8.87 -0.45 -4.08
N LEU A 33 8.86 -1.10 -5.25
CA LEU A 33 7.99 -0.75 -6.37
C LEU A 33 6.50 -0.91 -6.04
N LEU A 34 6.16 -1.80 -5.09
CA LEU A 34 4.78 -1.91 -4.60
C LEU A 34 4.26 -0.57 -4.08
N GLY A 35 5.13 0.34 -3.62
CA GLY A 35 4.73 1.66 -3.16
C GLY A 35 3.97 2.48 -4.21
N LEU A 36 4.22 2.22 -5.50
CA LEU A 36 3.48 2.83 -6.60
C LEU A 36 2.03 2.35 -6.68
N LEU A 37 1.72 1.15 -6.18
CA LEU A 37 0.33 0.68 -6.05
C LEU A 37 -0.48 1.55 -5.09
N GLY A 38 0.17 2.32 -4.21
CA GLY A 38 -0.51 3.31 -3.37
C GLY A 38 -1.31 4.33 -4.17
N PHE A 39 -0.89 4.67 -5.40
CA PHE A 39 -1.66 5.57 -6.28
C PHE A 39 -2.99 4.97 -6.72
N ILE A 40 -3.10 3.64 -6.79
CA ILE A 40 -4.37 2.95 -7.06
C ILE A 40 -5.38 3.25 -5.96
N GLY A 41 -4.93 3.54 -4.74
CA GLY A 41 -5.79 3.96 -3.63
C GLY A 41 -6.61 5.21 -3.93
N LEU A 42 -6.10 6.10 -4.77
CA LEU A 42 -6.85 7.28 -5.24
C LEU A 42 -8.04 6.90 -6.11
N ALA A 43 -8.00 5.77 -6.83
CA ALA A 43 -9.15 5.29 -7.57
C ALA A 43 -10.34 4.94 -6.66
N GLY A 44 -10.12 4.81 -5.35
CA GLY A 44 -11.15 4.52 -4.35
C GLY A 44 -12.26 5.56 -4.22
N PHE A 45 -12.04 6.79 -4.68
CA PHE A 45 -13.10 7.79 -4.78
C PHE A 45 -14.17 7.46 -5.83
N TRP A 46 -13.81 6.66 -6.85
CA TRP A 46 -14.73 6.26 -7.92
C TRP A 46 -15.06 4.76 -7.87
N ILE A 47 -14.08 3.92 -7.55
CA ILE A 47 -14.17 2.46 -7.61
C ILE A 47 -13.71 1.88 -6.26
N ALA A 48 -14.65 1.63 -5.35
CA ALA A 48 -14.34 1.20 -3.99
C ALA A 48 -13.45 -0.07 -3.89
N PRO A 49 -13.68 -1.17 -4.65
CA PRO A 49 -12.82 -2.35 -4.55
C PRO A 49 -11.38 -2.08 -5.02
N LEU A 50 -11.24 -1.33 -6.11
CA LEU A 50 -9.94 -0.97 -6.69
C LEU A 50 -9.18 -0.02 -5.75
N GLY A 51 -9.91 0.93 -5.15
CA GLY A 51 -9.38 1.79 -4.09
C GLY A 51 -8.80 1.01 -2.94
N ALA A 52 -9.58 0.11 -2.34
CA ALA A 52 -9.12 -0.70 -1.22
C ALA A 52 -7.84 -1.50 -1.55
N CYS A 53 -7.70 -2.03 -2.77
CA CYS A 53 -6.46 -2.69 -3.23
C CYS A 53 -5.23 -1.76 -3.22
N GLY A 54 -5.41 -0.45 -3.30
CA GLY A 54 -4.34 0.53 -3.19
C GLY A 54 -3.56 0.43 -1.88
N ALA A 55 -4.16 -0.10 -0.81
CA ALA A 55 -3.50 -0.28 0.48
C ALA A 55 -2.25 -1.17 0.38
N PHE A 56 -2.20 -2.12 -0.58
CA PHE A 56 -1.00 -2.93 -0.83
C PHE A 56 0.27 -2.10 -1.09
N GLY A 57 0.11 -0.83 -1.47
CA GLY A 57 1.22 0.12 -1.55
C GLY A 57 2.06 0.22 -0.28
N ALA A 58 1.45 0.09 0.90
CA ALA A 58 2.17 0.17 2.17
C ALA A 58 3.13 -1.01 2.40
N LEU A 59 2.92 -2.17 1.77
CA LEU A 59 3.81 -3.34 1.86
C LEU A 59 5.24 -3.02 1.39
N SER A 60 5.42 -1.97 0.60
CA SER A 60 6.72 -1.51 0.13
C SER A 60 7.70 -1.15 1.25
N LEU A 61 7.18 -0.82 2.43
CA LEU A 61 7.96 -0.45 3.60
C LEU A 61 8.44 -1.65 4.40
N TRP A 62 8.04 -2.89 4.07
CA TRP A 62 8.36 -4.09 4.85
C TRP A 62 9.86 -4.24 5.09
N ASN A 63 10.67 -3.97 4.05
CA ASN A 63 12.13 -4.05 4.12
C ASN A 63 12.82 -2.72 4.42
N HIS A 64 12.12 -1.75 5.00
CA HIS A 64 12.73 -0.47 5.36
C HIS A 64 13.62 -0.66 6.61
N PRO A 65 14.90 -0.20 6.61
CA PRO A 65 15.81 -0.34 7.75
C PRO A 65 15.33 0.35 9.03
N LYS A 66 14.35 1.26 8.93
CA LYS A 66 13.78 1.92 10.10
C LYS A 66 12.55 1.12 10.58
N PRO A 67 12.56 0.56 11.79
CA PRO A 67 11.48 -0.32 12.28
C PRO A 67 10.13 0.41 12.40
N ARG A 68 10.14 1.75 12.54
CA ARG A 68 8.91 2.56 12.51
C ARG A 68 8.20 2.47 11.17
N TYR A 69 8.94 2.47 10.05
CA TYR A 69 8.36 2.38 8.71
C TYR A 69 8.01 0.94 8.34
N ALA A 70 8.82 -0.03 8.74
CA ALA A 70 8.50 -1.45 8.56
C ALA A 70 7.16 -1.83 9.21
N ARG A 71 6.82 -1.25 10.37
CA ARG A 71 5.51 -1.48 11.01
C ARG A 71 4.33 -0.98 10.17
N LEU A 72 4.50 0.09 9.39
CA LEU A 72 3.45 0.61 8.51
C LEU A 72 3.13 -0.36 7.37
N ALA A 73 4.05 -1.28 7.04
CA ALA A 73 3.79 -2.30 6.03
C ALA A 73 2.60 -3.21 6.36
N HIS A 74 2.28 -3.39 7.65
CA HIS A 74 1.11 -4.17 8.06
C HIS A 74 -0.22 -3.56 7.58
N LEU A 75 -0.28 -2.23 7.39
CA LEU A 75 -1.44 -1.57 6.79
C LEU A 75 -1.67 -2.01 5.34
N GLY A 76 -0.63 -2.58 4.70
CA GLY A 76 -0.74 -3.16 3.38
C GLY A 76 -1.68 -4.35 3.28
N PHE A 77 -1.88 -5.09 4.37
CA PHE A 77 -2.85 -6.18 4.41
C PHE A 77 -4.31 -5.70 4.32
N LEU A 78 -4.57 -4.41 4.57
CA LEU A 78 -5.90 -3.82 4.32
C LEU A 78 -6.28 -3.93 2.83
N GLY A 79 -5.31 -4.13 1.93
CA GLY A 79 -5.56 -4.40 0.50
C GLY A 79 -6.38 -5.66 0.26
N LEU A 80 -6.30 -6.64 1.16
CA LEU A 80 -7.11 -7.87 1.08
C LEU A 80 -8.61 -7.57 1.20
N VAL A 81 -8.99 -6.50 1.90
CA VAL A 81 -10.39 -6.06 1.97
C VAL A 81 -10.90 -5.69 0.57
N GLY A 82 -10.05 -5.08 -0.28
CA GLY A 82 -10.39 -4.76 -1.66
C GLY A 82 -10.61 -6.00 -2.52
N VAL A 83 -9.74 -7.01 -2.36
CA VAL A 83 -9.88 -8.30 -3.05
C VAL A 83 -11.16 -9.02 -2.61
N LEU A 84 -11.43 -9.06 -1.31
CA LEU A 84 -12.64 -9.67 -0.77
C LEU A 84 -13.90 -8.97 -1.27
N LEU A 85 -13.89 -7.63 -1.27
CA LEU A 85 -15.00 -6.82 -1.81
C LEU A 85 -15.21 -7.03 -3.30
N TRP A 86 -14.14 -7.31 -4.06
CA TRP A 86 -14.24 -7.62 -5.48
C TRP A 86 -14.83 -9.01 -5.72
N LEU A 87 -14.48 -10.00 -4.89
CA LEU A 87 -14.98 -11.38 -4.99
C LEU A 87 -16.44 -11.56 -4.56
N VAL A 88 -16.92 -10.75 -3.62
CA VAL A 88 -18.28 -10.83 -3.07
C VAL A 88 -19.28 -9.99 -3.87
N ARG A 89 -18.81 -9.19 -4.83
CA ARG A 89 -19.62 -8.31 -5.67
C ARG A 89 -20.09 -9.02 -6.94
#